data_AF-A0A1M7KR51-F1
#
_entry.id   AF-A0A1M7KR51-F1
#
_cell.length_a   1.000
_cell.length_b   1.000
_cell.length_c   1.000
_cell.angle_alpha   90.00
_cell.angle_beta   90.00
_cell.angle_gamma   90.00
#
_symmetry.space_group_name_H-M   'P 1'
#
loop_
_entity.id
_entity.type
_entity.pdbx_description
1 polymer ?
#
loop_
_entity_poly.entity_id
_entity_poly.type
_entity_poly.pdbx_seq_one_letter_code
_entity_poly.pdbx_strand_id
1 'polypeptide(L)'
;MNFIFALESAFIANKNPKNAFAMAKYMKNNFTFFGIKTEERRRIFKEIWKENKQEVSANTGAIVSELYSKIEREFHYCAIEILIKEGKGKYKKEDIQLIEKLLINNSWWDSVDTIAKYILG
;
A
#
# COMPACT_ATOMS: atom_id res chain seq x y z
N MET A 1 -11.06 -10.82 0.67
CA MET A 1 -11.52 -9.55 1.28
C MET A 1 -12.14 -8.70 0.19
N ASN A 2 -13.32 -8.11 0.43
CA ASN A 2 -14.04 -7.35 -0.60
C ASN A 2 -13.25 -6.10 -0.99
N PHE A 3 -12.65 -5.43 0.00
CA PHE A 3 -11.78 -4.28 -0.23
C PHE A 3 -10.61 -4.56 -1.20
N ILE A 4 -9.86 -5.64 -0.98
CA ILE A 4 -8.66 -5.96 -1.78
C ILE A 4 -9.05 -6.31 -3.21
N PHE A 5 -10.11 -7.11 -3.38
CA PHE A 5 -10.61 -7.47 -4.70
C PHE A 5 -11.09 -6.24 -5.50
N ALA A 6 -11.80 -5.32 -4.85
CA ALA A 6 -12.24 -4.07 -5.47
C ALA A 6 -11.04 -3.20 -5.88
N LEU A 7 -10.04 -3.08 -5.00
CA LEU A 7 -8.82 -2.30 -5.27
C LEU A 7 -8.02 -2.88 -6.44
N GLU A 8 -7.83 -4.20 -6.46
CA GLU A 8 -7.13 -4.91 -7.52
C GLU A 8 -7.85 -4.75 -8.87
N SER A 9 -9.17 -4.92 -8.89
CA SER A 9 -9.98 -4.73 -10.10
C SER A 9 -9.87 -3.31 -10.65
N ALA A 10 -9.92 -2.30 -9.77
CA ALA A 10 -9.80 -0.90 -10.16
C ALA A 10 -8.40 -0.55 -10.67
N PHE A 11 -7.34 -1.09 -10.06
CA PHE A 11 -5.97 -0.86 -10.52
C PHE A 11 -5.69 -1.53 -11.86
N ILE A 12 -6.21 -2.74 -12.07
CA ILE A 12 -6.12 -3.43 -13.36
C ILE A 12 -6.84 -2.64 -14.46
N ALA A 13 -8.02 -2.09 -14.18
CA ALA A 13 -8.78 -1.29 -15.14
C ALA A 13 -8.09 0.02 -15.52
N ASN A 14 -7.30 0.62 -14.61
CA ASN A 14 -6.61 1.89 -14.82
C ASN A 14 -5.10 1.73 -15.11
N LYS A 15 -4.64 0.51 -15.38
CA LYS A 15 -3.22 0.25 -15.64
C LYS A 15 -2.74 0.96 -16.90
N ASN A 16 -1.53 1.50 -16.83
CA ASN A 16 -0.87 2.17 -17.94
C ASN A 16 0.55 1.61 -18.14
N PRO A 17 0.74 0.67 -19.09
CA PRO A 17 2.04 0.02 -19.32
C PRO A 17 3.18 0.99 -19.66
N LYS A 18 2.89 2.12 -20.34
CA LYS A 18 3.91 3.11 -20.69
C LYS A 18 4.45 3.80 -19.43
N ASN A 19 3.56 4.20 -18.52
CA ASN A 19 3.95 4.77 -17.24
C ASN A 19 4.62 3.72 -16.34
N ALA A 20 4.10 2.49 -16.34
CA ALA A 20 4.64 1.39 -15.54
C ALA A 20 6.12 1.16 -15.85
N PHE A 21 6.49 1.15 -17.14
CA PHE A 21 7.89 1.01 -17.55
C PHE A 21 8.78 2.15 -17.03
N ALA A 22 8.32 3.40 -17.13
CA ALA A 22 9.06 4.56 -16.63
C ALA A 22 9.20 4.54 -15.09
N MET A 23 8.15 4.15 -14.37
CA MET A 23 8.14 4.04 -12.91
C MET A 23 9.02 2.90 -12.40
N ALA A 24 8.96 1.74 -13.05
CA ALA A 24 9.86 0.62 -12.75
C ALA A 24 11.32 1.04 -12.94
N LYS A 25 11.65 1.72 -14.06
CA LYS A 25 13.00 2.23 -14.32
C LYS A 25 13.48 3.22 -13.26
N TYR A 26 12.60 4.12 -12.80
CA TYR A 26 12.90 5.03 -11.69
C TYR A 26 13.26 4.26 -10.41
N MET A 27 12.57 3.16 -10.13
CA MET A 27 12.88 2.24 -9.03
C MET A 27 13.96 1.21 -9.37
N LYS A 28 14.83 1.50 -10.34
CA LYS A 28 15.92 0.61 -10.80
C LYS A 28 15.46 -0.80 -11.18
N ASN A 29 14.21 -0.93 -11.63
CA ASN A 29 13.52 -2.18 -11.96
C ASN A 29 13.41 -3.19 -10.80
N ASN A 30 13.51 -2.72 -9.55
CA ASN A 30 13.33 -3.57 -8.38
C ASN A 30 11.86 -3.94 -8.11
N PHE A 31 10.92 -3.19 -8.68
CA PHE A 31 9.49 -3.39 -8.49
C PHE A 31 8.71 -3.25 -9.78
N THR A 32 7.57 -3.95 -9.83
CA THR A 32 6.58 -3.81 -10.91
C THR A 32 5.57 -2.74 -10.54
N PHE A 33 4.94 -2.15 -11.55
CA PHE A 33 3.95 -1.10 -11.38
C PHE A 33 2.77 -1.34 -12.32
N PHE A 34 1.57 -0.93 -11.91
CA PHE A 34 0.45 -0.74 -12.83
C PHE A 34 0.64 0.50 -13.71
N GLY A 35 1.46 1.46 -13.29
CA GLY A 35 1.70 2.71 -14.01
C GLY A 35 0.67 3.80 -13.67
N ILE A 36 0.04 3.67 -12.51
CA ILE A 36 -0.98 4.60 -12.04
C ILE A 36 -0.26 5.74 -11.31
N LYS A 37 -0.52 6.98 -11.74
CA LYS A 37 0.09 8.15 -11.11
C LYS A 37 -0.44 8.33 -9.69
N THR A 38 0.34 8.98 -8.84
CA THR A 38 0.03 9.17 -7.42
C THR A 38 -1.36 9.76 -7.16
N GLU A 39 -1.77 10.79 -7.92
CA GLU A 39 -3.07 11.44 -7.75
C GLU A 39 -4.23 10.49 -8.06
N GLU A 40 -4.14 9.77 -9.17
CA GLU A 40 -5.15 8.81 -9.62
C GLU A 40 -5.21 7.60 -8.68
N ARG A 41 -4.06 7.04 -8.29
CA ARG A 41 -3.96 5.97 -7.30
C ARG A 41 -4.65 6.38 -6.00
N ARG A 42 -4.35 7.58 -5.49
CA ARG A 42 -4.97 8.09 -4.25
C ARG A 42 -6.46 8.31 -4.39
N ARG A 43 -6.94 8.75 -5.55
CA ARG A 43 -8.38 8.92 -5.82
C ARG A 43 -9.09 7.56 -5.76
N ILE A 44 -8.63 6.58 -6.54
CA ILE A 44 -9.20 5.23 -6.59
C ILE A 44 -9.17 4.60 -5.20
N PHE A 45 -8.01 4.65 -4.52
CA PHE A 45 -7.86 4.13 -3.17
C PHE A 45 -8.84 4.75 -2.19
N LYS A 46 -9.02 6.08 -2.22
CA LYS A 46 -9.92 6.79 -1.31
C LYS A 46 -11.38 6.44 -1.54
N GLU A 47 -11.80 6.30 -2.80
CA GLU A 47 -13.17 5.92 -3.16
C GLU A 47 -13.48 4.52 -2.62
N ILE A 48 -12.64 3.53 -2.93
CA ILE A 48 -12.82 2.14 -2.50
C ILE A 48 -12.71 1.99 -0.98
N TRP A 49 -11.77 2.72 -0.36
CA TRP A 49 -11.63 2.68 1.09
C TRP A 49 -12.84 3.27 1.81
N LYS A 50 -13.46 4.32 1.27
CA LYS A 50 -14.67 4.91 1.86
C LYS A 50 -15.82 3.90 1.88
N GLU A 51 -15.97 3.11 0.81
CA GLU A 51 -17.00 2.08 0.70
C GLU A 51 -16.75 0.90 1.63
N ASN A 52 -15.49 0.55 1.88
CA ASN A 52 -15.11 -0.63 2.67
C ASN A 52 -14.53 -0.27 4.06
N LYS A 53 -14.83 0.93 4.57
CA LYS A 53 -14.19 1.47 5.79
C LYS A 53 -14.32 0.55 7.00
N GLN A 54 -15.47 -0.09 7.18
CA GLN A 54 -15.71 -1.01 8.29
C GLN A 54 -14.83 -2.27 8.19
N GLU A 55 -14.75 -2.89 7.01
CA GLU A 55 -13.88 -4.04 6.77
C GLU A 55 -12.40 -3.67 7.00
N VAL A 56 -11.98 -2.50 6.49
CA VAL A 56 -10.60 -2.02 6.64
C VAL A 56 -10.23 -1.80 8.10
N SER A 57 -11.08 -1.10 8.87
CA SER A 57 -10.77 -0.82 10.28
C SER A 57 -10.74 -2.10 11.12
N ALA A 58 -11.66 -3.05 10.87
CA ALA A 58 -11.72 -4.32 11.59
C ALA A 58 -10.53 -5.25 11.28
N ASN A 59 -10.06 -5.26 10.02
CA ASN A 59 -9.04 -6.21 9.54
C ASN A 59 -7.74 -5.52 9.10
N THR A 60 -7.41 -4.37 9.68
CA THR A 60 -6.28 -3.50 9.26
C THR A 60 -4.99 -4.31 9.05
N GLY A 61 -4.54 -5.08 10.04
CA GLY A 61 -3.28 -5.83 9.95
C GLY A 61 -3.28 -6.90 8.86
N ALA A 62 -4.39 -7.62 8.69
CA ALA A 62 -4.51 -8.65 7.67
C ALA A 62 -4.53 -8.05 6.26
N ILE A 63 -5.26 -6.93 6.07
CA ILE A 63 -5.31 -6.20 4.80
C ILE A 63 -3.95 -5.64 4.43
N VAL A 64 -3.25 -5.02 5.39
CA VAL A 64 -1.89 -4.50 5.19
C VAL A 64 -0.95 -5.63 4.77
N SER A 65 -0.99 -6.77 5.46
CA SER A 65 -0.14 -7.92 5.12
C SER A 65 -0.44 -8.50 3.74
N GLU A 66 -1.71 -8.58 3.34
CA GLU A 66 -2.11 -9.12 2.05
C GLU A 66 -1.80 -8.16 0.89
N LEU A 67 -1.99 -6.85 1.08
CA LEU A 67 -1.59 -5.86 0.08
C LEU A 67 -0.07 -5.80 -0.09
N TYR A 68 0.68 -5.95 1.00
CA TYR A 68 2.14 -5.88 0.97
C TYR A 68 2.81 -7.15 0.42
N SER A 69 2.05 -8.24 0.25
CA SER A 69 2.54 -9.45 -0.42
C SER A 69 2.33 -9.42 -1.94
N LYS A 70 1.59 -8.44 -2.47
CA LYS A 70 1.39 -8.26 -3.91
C LYS A 70 2.67 -7.75 -4.59
N ILE A 71 2.78 -7.97 -5.90
CA ILE A 71 4.02 -7.74 -6.66
C ILE A 71 4.15 -6.25 -7.01
N GLU A 72 3.03 -5.57 -7.25
CA GLU A 72 3.00 -4.19 -7.73
C GLU A 72 3.23 -3.20 -6.59
N ARG A 73 4.06 -2.19 -6.85
CA ARG A 73 4.46 -1.21 -5.85
C ARG A 73 3.30 -0.34 -5.37
N GLU A 74 2.30 -0.10 -6.22
CA GLU A 74 1.11 0.65 -5.84
C GLU A 74 0.35 0.00 -4.67
N PHE A 75 0.35 -1.32 -4.54
CA PHE A 75 -0.28 -2.01 -3.40
C PHE A 75 0.49 -1.80 -2.11
N HIS A 76 1.83 -1.86 -2.15
CA HIS A 76 2.69 -1.55 -1.00
C HIS A 76 2.41 -0.14 -0.45
N TYR A 77 2.24 0.85 -1.33
CA TYR A 77 1.87 2.19 -0.92
C TYR A 77 0.49 2.26 -0.26
N CYS A 78 -0.49 1.53 -0.79
CA CYS A 78 -1.82 1.47 -0.19
C CYS A 78 -1.78 0.82 1.19
N ALA A 79 -1.01 -0.25 1.36
CA ALA A 79 -0.80 -0.92 2.65
C ALA A 79 -0.23 0.05 3.69
N ILE A 80 0.84 0.79 3.35
CA ILE A 80 1.45 1.78 4.24
C ILE A 80 0.48 2.91 4.57
N GLU A 81 -0.28 3.41 3.59
CA GLU A 81 -1.29 4.45 3.82
C GLU A 81 -2.43 4.00 4.75
N ILE A 82 -2.88 2.75 4.65
CA ILE A 82 -3.86 2.17 5.57
C ILE A 82 -3.26 2.11 6.98
N LEU A 83 -2.04 1.59 7.12
CA LEU A 83 -1.39 1.46 8.41
C LEU A 83 -1.19 2.81 9.09
N ILE A 84 -0.75 3.84 8.35
CA ILE A 84 -0.59 5.21 8.87
C ILE A 84 -1.93 5.76 9.38
N LYS A 85 -3.04 5.51 8.68
CA LYS A 85 -4.33 6.12 9.02
C LYS A 85 -5.10 5.36 10.09
N GLU A 86 -5.17 4.05 9.99
CA GLU A 86 -5.89 3.22 10.97
C GLU A 86 -5.04 2.91 12.21
N GLY A 87 -3.71 2.85 12.08
CA GLY A 87 -2.80 2.59 13.19
C GLY A 87 -2.56 3.80 14.09
N LYS A 88 -2.74 5.03 13.60
CA LYS A 88 -2.49 6.26 14.37
C LYS A 88 -3.32 6.29 15.67
N GLY A 89 -2.63 6.25 16.80
CA GLY A 89 -3.23 6.24 18.13
C GLY A 89 -3.83 4.91 18.58
N LYS A 90 -3.71 3.84 17.77
CA LYS A 90 -4.19 2.48 18.06
C LYS A 90 -3.09 1.43 18.11
N TYR A 91 -1.84 1.81 17.83
CA TYR A 91 -0.71 0.88 17.84
C TYR A 91 -0.57 0.18 19.18
N LYS A 92 -0.44 -1.14 19.12
CA LYS A 92 -0.09 -2.01 20.23
C LYS A 92 1.34 -2.49 20.07
N LYS A 93 1.93 -3.03 21.14
CA LYS A 93 3.31 -3.52 21.10
C LYS A 93 3.49 -4.63 20.08
N GLU A 94 2.47 -5.44 19.87
CA GLU A 94 2.50 -6.57 18.94
C GLU A 94 2.57 -6.12 17.47
N ASP A 95 2.11 -4.89 17.16
CA ASP A 95 2.15 -4.33 15.81
C ASP A 95 3.59 -4.07 15.32
N ILE A 96 4.57 -4.04 16.23
CA ILE A 96 5.99 -3.90 15.86
C ILE A 96 6.43 -5.01 14.90
N GLN A 97 5.90 -6.23 15.07
CA GLN A 97 6.24 -7.36 14.20
C GLN A 97 5.75 -7.15 12.77
N LEU A 98 4.59 -6.50 12.61
CA LEU A 98 4.08 -6.14 11.29
C LEU A 98 4.95 -5.04 10.68
N ILE A 99 5.25 -3.98 11.44
CA ILE A 99 6.07 -2.85 10.97
C ILE A 99 7.46 -3.33 10.54
N GLU A 100 8.09 -4.19 11.34
CA GLU A 100 9.40 -4.77 11.04
C GLU A 100 9.35 -5.61 9.76
N LYS A 101 8.30 -6.43 9.58
CA LYS A 101 8.06 -7.15 8.31
C LYS A 101 7.94 -6.23 7.11
N LEU A 102 7.29 -5.07 7.23
CA LEU A 102 7.20 -4.09 6.15
C LEU A 102 8.55 -3.44 5.85
N LEU A 103 9.39 -3.24 6.86
CA LEU A 103 10.71 -2.65 6.69
C LEU A 103 11.72 -3.60 6.02
N ILE A 104 11.65 -4.90 6.31
CA ILE A 104 12.61 -5.89 5.80
C ILE A 104 12.17 -6.57 4.49
N ASN A 105 10.88 -6.55 4.16
CA ASN A 105 10.35 -7.10 2.91
C ASN A 105 10.06 -5.98 1.91
N ASN A 106 10.35 -6.24 0.63
CA ASN A 106 10.14 -5.26 -0.44
C ASN A 106 10.75 -3.89 -0.10
N SER A 107 11.90 -3.92 0.58
CA SER A 107 12.55 -2.76 1.19
C SER A 107 13.15 -1.85 0.15
N TRP A 108 12.76 -0.58 0.19
CA TRP A 108 13.32 0.46 -0.63
C TRP A 108 13.08 1.83 0.03
N TRP A 109 13.85 2.84 -0.37
CA TRP A 109 13.84 4.15 0.30
C TRP A 109 12.44 4.77 0.34
N ASP A 110 11.62 4.58 -0.70
CA ASP A 110 10.25 5.11 -0.75
C ASP A 110 9.32 4.52 0.31
N SER A 111 9.42 3.22 0.63
CA SER A 111 8.63 2.60 1.71
C SER A 111 9.24 2.86 3.08
N VAL A 112 10.56 2.66 3.22
CA VAL A 112 11.28 2.77 4.49
C VAL A 112 11.22 4.19 5.03
N ASP A 113 11.48 5.21 4.21
CA ASP A 113 11.44 6.61 4.62
C ASP A 113 10.03 7.02 5.06
N THR A 114 9.01 6.49 4.37
CA THR A 114 7.60 6.74 4.72
C THR A 114 7.22 6.09 6.05
N ILE A 115 7.62 4.83 6.27
CA ILE A 115 7.38 4.12 7.53
C ILE A 115 8.11 4.82 8.68
N ALA A 116 9.39 5.15 8.51
CA ALA A 116 10.19 5.84 9.51
C ALA A 116 9.52 7.15 9.93
N LYS A 117 9.20 8.02 8.96
CA LYS A 117 8.63 9.36 9.22
C LYS A 117 7.24 9.37 9.85
N TYR A 118 6.36 8.44 9.44
CA TYR A 118 4.94 8.52 9.81
C TYR A 118 4.50 7.48 10.84
N ILE A 119 5.26 6.40 11.01
CA ILE A 119 4.91 5.31 11.92
C ILE A 119 5.85 5.29 13.13
N LEU A 120 7.17 5.39 12.91
CA LEU A 120 8.15 5.23 13.98
C LEU A 120 8.60 6.54 14.63
N GLY A 121 8.58 7.66 13.91
CA GLY A 121 8.91 9.00 14.43
C GLY A 121 10.32 9.43 14.03
#